data_AF-A0A7C3XNV1-F1
#
_entry.id   AF-A0A7C3XNV1-F1
#
_cell.length_a   1.000
_cell.length_b   1.000
_cell.length_c   1.000
_cell.angle_alpha   90.00
_cell.angle_beta   90.00
_cell.angle_gamma   90.00
#
_symmetry.space_group_name_H-M   'P 1'
#
loop_
_entity.id
_entity.type
_entity.pdbx_description
1 polymer ?
#
loop_
_entity_poly.entity_id
_entity_poly.type
_entity_poly.pdbx_seq_one_letter_code
_entity_poly.pdbx_strand_id
1 'polypeptide(L)'
;VFVPWDRVFMYKEYDFAGHLVERFASYHRQSYACKVGVGDVLIGATQTIAEYNGIDKASHVKDKIIEMIHLNETLYCGCIACASEGKREEPGTYMVNTLLANVHKQNITRFPYEIARLAQDIAGGALVTLPSADDLNHPEAGKWIKKYFKAKSNVPTEHRIRILRLIENITMGTAAVGYLTESMHGAGSPQAQRIMIARESNVKEKQIAAKRLAQVIESNT
;
A
#
# COMPACT_ATOMS: atom_id res chain seq x y z
N VAL A 1 14.22 13.64 30.05
CA VAL A 1 13.93 14.90 29.31
C VAL A 1 12.92 15.70 30.12
N PHE A 2 13.14 16.99 30.36
CA PHE A 2 12.16 17.86 31.02
C PHE A 2 11.10 18.34 30.01
N VAL A 3 9.82 18.37 30.40
CA VAL A 3 8.71 18.88 29.57
C VAL A 3 7.99 19.99 30.34
N PRO A 4 7.92 21.23 29.82
CA PRO A 4 7.22 22.32 30.48
C PRO A 4 5.69 22.11 30.46
N TRP A 5 4.98 22.61 31.47
CA TRP A 5 3.56 22.30 31.71
C TRP A 5 2.62 22.75 30.58
N ASP A 6 2.95 23.83 29.86
CA ASP A 6 2.21 24.29 28.68
C ASP A 6 2.30 23.34 27.47
N ARG A 7 3.16 22.32 27.55
CA ARG A 7 3.32 21.26 26.54
C ARG A 7 2.91 19.87 27.06
N VAL A 8 2.29 19.79 28.23
CA VAL A 8 1.73 18.55 28.78
C VAL A 8 0.25 18.46 28.40
N PHE A 9 -0.11 17.44 27.61
CA PHE A 9 -1.48 17.26 27.11
C PHE A 9 -2.26 16.12 27.79
N MET A 10 -1.59 15.32 28.63
CA MET A 10 -2.17 14.26 29.46
C MET A 10 -1.19 13.93 30.60
N TYR A 11 -1.64 13.87 31.84
CA TYR A 11 -0.85 13.55 33.03
C TYR A 11 -1.62 12.67 34.03
N LYS A 12 -1.46 11.34 33.90
CA LYS A 12 -2.03 10.26 34.74
C LYS A 12 -3.52 9.94 34.52
N GLU A 13 -4.19 10.53 33.54
CA GLU A 13 -5.54 10.14 33.13
C GLU A 13 -5.52 8.87 32.25
N TYR A 14 -5.07 7.75 32.82
CA TYR A 14 -4.77 6.51 32.10
C TYR A 14 -5.95 5.95 31.30
N ASP A 15 -7.17 6.18 31.77
CA ASP A 15 -8.41 5.72 31.13
C ASP A 15 -8.58 6.29 29.70
N PHE A 16 -7.97 7.45 29.40
CA PHE A 16 -8.03 8.08 28.08
C PHE A 16 -6.96 7.60 27.09
N ALA A 17 -5.96 6.83 27.54
CA ALA A 17 -4.85 6.39 26.69
C ALA A 17 -5.34 5.52 25.52
N GLY A 18 -6.28 4.60 25.78
CA GLY A 18 -6.86 3.73 24.76
C GLY A 18 -7.58 4.53 23.68
N HIS A 19 -8.40 5.50 24.08
CA HIS A 19 -9.12 6.39 23.15
C HIS A 19 -8.18 7.21 22.28
N LEU A 20 -7.08 7.73 22.85
CA LEU A 20 -6.07 8.47 22.10
C LEU A 20 -5.41 7.59 21.03
N VAL A 21 -5.00 6.37 21.39
CA VAL A 21 -4.38 5.41 20.46
C VAL A 21 -5.34 5.02 19.34
N GLU A 22 -6.59 4.71 19.68
CA GLU A 22 -7.61 4.33 18.71
C GLU A 22 -7.90 5.44 17.70
N ARG A 23 -8.04 6.68 18.19
CA ARG A 23 -8.30 7.85 17.35
C ARG A 23 -7.12 8.14 16.42
N PHE A 24 -5.89 8.22 16.98
CA PHE A 24 -4.68 8.41 16.18
C PHE A 24 -4.54 7.32 15.12
N ALA A 25 -4.66 6.06 15.52
CA ALA A 25 -4.50 4.93 14.60
C ALA A 25 -5.54 4.98 13.48
N SER A 26 -6.79 5.36 13.76
CA SER A 26 -7.84 5.41 12.74
C SER A 26 -7.57 6.48 11.67
N TYR A 27 -7.17 7.69 12.05
CA TYR A 27 -6.74 8.70 11.07
C TYR A 27 -5.52 8.25 10.27
N HIS A 28 -4.50 7.71 10.95
CA HIS A 28 -3.28 7.28 10.27
C HIS A 28 -3.53 6.08 9.36
N ARG A 29 -4.46 5.18 9.73
CA ARG A 29 -4.94 4.07 8.89
C ARG A 29 -5.56 4.58 7.60
N GLN A 30 -6.40 5.61 7.66
CA GLN A 30 -6.94 6.30 6.46
C GLN A 30 -5.83 6.95 5.62
N SER A 31 -4.79 7.49 6.26
CA SER A 31 -3.70 8.22 5.58
C SER A 31 -2.83 7.34 4.67
N TYR A 32 -2.96 6.01 4.72
CA TYR A 32 -2.25 5.09 3.82
C TYR A 32 -2.68 5.19 2.36
N ALA A 33 -3.60 6.09 2.02
CA ALA A 33 -3.75 6.59 0.65
C ALA A 33 -2.43 7.08 0.04
N CYS A 34 -1.46 7.50 0.85
CA CYS A 34 -0.12 7.83 0.37
C CYS A 34 0.56 6.67 -0.38
N LYS A 35 0.20 5.41 -0.06
CA LYS A 35 0.71 4.21 -0.76
C LYS A 35 0.10 4.05 -2.13
N VAL A 36 -1.09 4.60 -2.37
CA VAL A 36 -1.72 4.59 -3.70
C VAL A 36 -0.85 5.38 -4.67
N GLY A 37 -0.43 6.58 -4.29
CA GLY A 37 0.46 7.40 -5.14
C GLY A 37 1.81 6.73 -5.42
N VAL A 38 2.38 5.99 -4.45
CA VAL A 38 3.58 5.17 -4.69
C VAL A 38 3.28 4.00 -5.63
N GLY A 39 2.11 3.37 -5.49
CA GLY A 39 1.60 2.35 -6.40
C GLY A 39 1.50 2.85 -7.84
N ASP A 40 1.01 4.07 -8.07
CA ASP A 40 0.91 4.68 -9.40
C ASP A 40 2.29 4.84 -10.05
N VAL A 41 3.28 5.28 -9.27
CA VAL A 41 4.68 5.37 -9.74
C VAL A 41 5.22 3.99 -10.12
N LEU A 42 4.94 2.96 -9.31
CA LEU A 42 5.40 1.60 -9.59
C LEU A 42 4.69 1.00 -10.82
N ILE A 43 3.38 1.21 -10.97
CA ILE A 43 2.61 0.80 -12.15
C ILE A 43 3.17 1.48 -13.40
N GLY A 44 3.39 2.80 -13.36
CA GLY A 44 3.99 3.56 -14.47
C GLY A 44 5.40 3.06 -14.84
N ALA A 45 6.25 2.80 -13.85
CA ALA A 45 7.57 2.21 -14.08
C ALA A 45 7.48 0.82 -14.71
N THR A 46 6.52 0.01 -14.28
CA THR A 46 6.29 -1.36 -14.77
C THR A 46 5.80 -1.38 -16.22
N GLN A 47 4.85 -0.51 -16.56
CA GLN A 47 4.42 -0.32 -17.95
C GLN A 47 5.58 0.19 -18.82
N THR A 48 6.38 1.13 -18.31
CA THR A 48 7.53 1.68 -19.05
C THR A 48 8.58 0.59 -19.35
N ILE A 49 8.92 -0.27 -18.37
CA ILE A 49 9.89 -1.34 -18.63
C ILE A 49 9.35 -2.39 -19.59
N ALA A 50 8.04 -2.67 -19.59
CA ALA A 50 7.41 -3.54 -20.57
C ALA A 50 7.56 -2.99 -22.00
N GLU A 51 7.33 -1.69 -22.19
CA GLU A 51 7.51 -1.02 -23.49
C GLU A 51 8.97 -1.00 -23.95
N TYR A 52 9.91 -0.80 -23.02
CA TYR A 52 11.34 -0.82 -23.29
C TYR A 52 11.85 -2.23 -23.63
N ASN A 53 11.25 -3.26 -23.04
CA ASN A 53 11.49 -4.66 -23.37
C ASN A 53 10.73 -5.10 -24.65
N GLY A 54 9.75 -4.31 -25.13
CA GLY A 54 8.95 -4.61 -26.32
C GLY A 54 7.87 -5.69 -26.09
N ILE A 55 7.43 -5.87 -24.85
CA ILE A 55 6.45 -6.89 -24.43
C ILE A 55 5.10 -6.31 -23.98
N ASP A 56 4.92 -4.99 -24.07
CA ASP A 56 3.72 -4.25 -23.65
C ASP A 56 2.41 -4.73 -24.30
N LYS A 57 2.50 -5.35 -25.49
CA LYS A 57 1.35 -5.88 -26.21
C LYS A 57 0.92 -7.29 -25.77
N ALA A 58 1.76 -8.02 -25.05
CA ALA A 58 1.47 -9.38 -24.61
C ALA A 58 0.28 -9.37 -23.64
N SER A 59 -0.67 -10.30 -23.85
CA SER A 59 -1.92 -10.36 -23.08
C SER A 59 -1.67 -10.47 -21.57
N HIS A 60 -0.74 -11.35 -21.17
CA HIS A 60 -0.40 -11.55 -19.76
C HIS A 60 0.31 -10.33 -19.12
N VAL A 61 0.94 -9.44 -19.90
CA VAL A 61 1.53 -8.21 -19.35
C VAL A 61 0.42 -7.20 -19.07
N LYS A 62 -0.48 -7.00 -20.03
CA LYS A 62 -1.64 -6.11 -19.88
C LYS A 62 -2.52 -6.52 -18.70
N ASP A 63 -2.81 -7.81 -18.59
CA ASP A 63 -3.62 -8.38 -17.52
C ASP A 63 -3.00 -8.10 -16.14
N LYS A 64 -1.69 -8.31 -15.98
CA LYS A 64 -0.97 -8.00 -14.74
C LYS A 64 -0.97 -6.50 -14.41
N ILE A 65 -0.82 -5.63 -15.41
CA ILE A 65 -0.93 -4.17 -15.20
C ILE A 65 -2.35 -3.80 -14.75
N ILE A 66 -3.39 -4.39 -15.34
CA ILE A 66 -4.78 -4.20 -14.93
C ILE A 66 -4.96 -4.64 -13.48
N GLU A 67 -4.41 -5.80 -13.08
CA GLU A 67 -4.49 -6.27 -11.70
C GLU A 67 -3.77 -5.31 -10.74
N MET A 68 -2.60 -4.79 -11.09
CA MET A 68 -1.92 -3.78 -10.27
C MET A 68 -2.79 -2.53 -10.07
N ILE A 69 -3.43 -2.04 -11.13
CA ILE A 69 -4.34 -0.88 -11.08
C ILE A 69 -5.55 -1.21 -10.20
N HIS A 70 -6.20 -2.35 -10.41
CA HIS A 70 -7.36 -2.79 -9.64
C HIS A 70 -7.06 -2.85 -8.13
N LEU A 71 -5.92 -3.45 -7.77
CA LEU A 71 -5.48 -3.53 -6.38
C LEU A 71 -5.19 -2.15 -5.80
N ASN A 72 -4.52 -1.26 -6.56
CA ASN A 72 -4.18 0.09 -6.10
C ASN A 72 -5.44 0.96 -5.89
N GLU A 73 -6.38 0.93 -6.85
CA GLU A 73 -7.64 1.68 -6.76
C GLU A 73 -8.56 1.13 -5.66
N THR A 74 -8.50 -0.18 -5.36
CA THR A 74 -9.21 -0.73 -4.20
C THR A 74 -8.73 -0.11 -2.89
N LEU A 75 -7.43 0.19 -2.77
CA LEU A 75 -6.89 0.91 -1.62
C LEU A 75 -7.42 2.35 -1.58
N TYR A 76 -7.44 3.04 -2.71
CA TYR A 76 -7.93 4.41 -2.81
C TYR A 76 -9.41 4.54 -2.43
N CYS A 77 -10.26 3.64 -2.96
CA CYS A 77 -11.67 3.53 -2.61
C CYS A 77 -11.86 3.39 -1.09
N GLY A 78 -11.06 2.55 -0.42
CA GLY A 78 -11.13 2.38 1.03
C GLY A 78 -10.82 3.66 1.81
N CYS A 79 -9.82 4.44 1.36
CA CYS A 79 -9.49 5.73 1.96
C CYS A 79 -10.66 6.72 1.81
N ILE A 80 -11.18 6.90 0.60
CA ILE A 80 -12.28 7.85 0.36
C ILE A 80 -13.50 7.44 1.17
N ALA A 81 -13.86 6.16 1.17
CA ALA A 81 -15.02 5.66 1.91
C ALA A 81 -14.92 5.97 3.40
N CYS A 82 -13.77 5.69 4.05
CA CYS A 82 -13.64 5.96 5.49
C CYS A 82 -13.62 7.47 5.84
N ALA A 83 -13.15 8.32 4.93
CA ALA A 83 -13.20 9.77 5.11
C ALA A 83 -14.61 10.33 4.90
N SER A 84 -15.30 9.92 3.84
CA SER A 84 -16.65 10.38 3.47
C SER A 84 -17.71 9.93 4.48
N GLU A 85 -17.57 8.73 5.05
CA GLU A 85 -18.45 8.20 6.10
C GLU A 85 -18.06 8.68 7.50
N GLY A 86 -17.16 9.66 7.59
CA GLY A 86 -16.74 10.28 8.84
C GLY A 86 -17.86 11.07 9.53
N LYS A 87 -17.69 11.31 10.82
CA LYS A 87 -18.68 12.02 11.66
C LYS A 87 -18.02 13.10 12.50
N ARG A 88 -18.74 14.18 12.74
CA ARG A 88 -18.31 15.24 13.65
C ARG A 88 -18.35 14.74 15.10
N GLU A 89 -17.23 14.84 15.80
CA GLU A 89 -17.09 14.60 17.23
C GLU A 89 -17.08 15.94 17.98
N GLU A 90 -17.54 15.96 19.23
CA GLU A 90 -17.37 17.12 20.11
C GLU A 90 -15.89 17.27 20.51
N PRO A 91 -15.30 18.49 20.48
CA PRO A 91 -15.91 19.82 20.30
C PRO A 91 -15.97 20.33 18.84
N GLY A 92 -15.64 19.51 17.84
CA GLY A 92 -15.89 19.86 16.43
C GLY A 92 -15.00 19.22 15.37
N THR A 93 -14.06 18.35 15.75
CA THR A 93 -13.22 17.61 14.78
C THR A 93 -14.02 16.52 14.07
N TYR A 94 -13.72 16.25 12.81
CA TYR A 94 -14.33 15.13 12.07
C TYR A 94 -13.48 13.87 12.21
N MET A 95 -14.08 12.82 12.78
CA MET A 95 -13.49 11.50 12.90
C MET A 95 -13.84 10.64 11.69
N VAL A 96 -12.84 9.93 11.15
CA VAL A 96 -13.06 8.95 10.08
C VAL A 96 -13.94 7.78 10.56
N ASN A 97 -14.62 7.11 9.65
CA ASN A 97 -15.25 5.84 9.96
C ASN A 97 -14.19 4.79 10.32
N THR A 98 -14.14 4.40 11.59
CA THR A 98 -13.06 3.56 12.16
C THR A 98 -13.05 2.16 11.57
N LEU A 99 -14.21 1.53 11.37
CA LEU A 99 -14.34 0.22 10.74
C LEU A 99 -13.79 0.23 9.32
N LEU A 100 -14.16 1.23 8.52
CA LEU A 100 -13.68 1.34 7.13
C LEU A 100 -12.18 1.66 7.08
N ALA A 101 -11.66 2.50 7.99
CA ALA A 101 -10.23 2.75 8.11
C ALA A 101 -9.44 1.47 8.45
N ASN A 102 -10.00 0.61 9.32
CA ASN A 102 -9.42 -0.69 9.64
C ASN A 102 -9.40 -1.64 8.43
N VAL A 103 -10.49 -1.68 7.65
CA VAL A 103 -10.55 -2.47 6.41
C VAL A 103 -9.54 -1.96 5.37
N HIS A 104 -9.47 -0.64 5.17
CA HIS A 104 -8.50 -0.03 4.25
C HIS A 104 -7.07 -0.38 4.65
N LYS A 105 -6.65 -0.15 5.90
CA LYS A 105 -5.32 -0.54 6.36
C LYS A 105 -5.07 -2.04 6.25
N GLN A 106 -6.07 -2.89 6.53
CA GLN A 106 -5.92 -4.33 6.40
C GLN A 106 -5.57 -4.73 4.96
N ASN A 107 -6.13 -4.07 3.95
CA ASN A 107 -5.77 -4.30 2.55
C ASN A 107 -4.38 -3.73 2.21
N ILE A 108 -4.00 -2.59 2.78
CA ILE A 108 -2.63 -2.03 2.67
C ILE A 108 -1.58 -3.02 3.17
N THR A 109 -1.88 -3.88 4.14
CA THR A 109 -0.93 -4.93 4.59
C THR A 109 -0.70 -6.06 3.58
N ARG A 110 -1.42 -6.06 2.45
CA ARG A 110 -1.45 -7.16 1.46
C ARG A 110 -1.09 -6.68 0.06
N PHE A 111 -1.85 -5.71 -0.47
CA PHE A 111 -1.82 -5.39 -1.89
C PHE A 111 -0.49 -4.78 -2.39
N PRO A 112 0.21 -3.90 -1.64
CA PRO A 112 1.53 -3.42 -2.06
C PRO A 112 2.53 -4.55 -2.34
N TYR A 113 2.44 -5.68 -1.61
CA TYR A 113 3.31 -6.84 -1.83
C TYR A 113 3.01 -7.54 -3.15
N GLU A 114 1.74 -7.68 -3.52
CA GLU A 114 1.36 -8.29 -4.81
C GLU A 114 1.68 -7.37 -5.98
N ILE A 115 1.42 -6.06 -5.84
CA ILE A 115 1.81 -5.06 -6.84
C ILE A 115 3.34 -5.09 -7.07
N ALA A 116 4.13 -5.17 -6.00
CA ALA A 116 5.58 -5.33 -6.09
C ALA A 116 6.00 -6.64 -6.78
N ARG A 117 5.36 -7.76 -6.44
CA ARG A 117 5.63 -9.06 -7.08
C ARG A 117 5.35 -9.03 -8.58
N LEU A 118 4.24 -8.44 -9.00
CA LEU A 118 3.87 -8.28 -10.42
C LEU A 118 4.83 -7.36 -11.17
N ALA A 119 5.28 -6.27 -10.52
CA ALA A 119 6.30 -5.39 -11.10
C ALA A 119 7.62 -6.12 -11.36
N GLN A 120 8.08 -6.95 -10.42
CA GLN A 120 9.29 -7.75 -10.57
C GLN A 120 9.19 -8.78 -11.71
N ASP A 121 8.03 -9.44 -11.81
CA ASP A 121 7.72 -10.41 -12.88
C ASP A 121 7.83 -9.75 -14.27
N ILE A 122 7.20 -8.60 -14.47
CA ILE A 122 7.22 -7.87 -15.76
C ILE A 122 8.62 -7.28 -16.06
N ALA A 123 9.33 -6.80 -15.05
CA ALA A 123 10.66 -6.19 -15.22
C ALA A 123 11.72 -7.21 -15.68
N GLY A 124 11.63 -8.45 -15.18
CA GLY A 124 12.54 -9.55 -15.50
C GLY A 124 13.88 -9.50 -14.74
N GLY A 125 14.70 -10.54 -14.91
CA GLY A 125 15.88 -10.79 -14.06
C GLY A 125 16.98 -9.74 -14.12
N ALA A 126 17.01 -8.90 -15.16
CA ALA A 126 17.94 -7.76 -15.22
C ALA A 126 17.74 -6.82 -14.01
N LEU A 127 16.52 -6.75 -13.47
CA LEU A 127 16.18 -5.97 -12.28
C LEU A 127 17.16 -6.15 -11.12
N VAL A 128 17.61 -7.38 -10.88
CA VAL A 128 18.46 -7.77 -9.74
C VAL A 128 19.88 -8.19 -10.12
N THR A 129 20.20 -8.13 -11.41
CA THR A 129 21.50 -8.56 -11.96
C THR A 129 22.18 -7.46 -12.80
N LEU A 130 21.62 -6.25 -12.78
CA LEU A 130 22.20 -5.10 -13.45
C LEU A 130 23.58 -4.75 -12.86
N PRO A 131 24.58 -4.45 -13.71
CA PRO A 131 25.86 -3.90 -13.28
C PRO A 131 25.71 -2.54 -12.56
N SER A 132 26.76 -2.13 -11.87
CA SER A 132 26.78 -0.85 -11.16
C SER A 132 26.80 0.34 -12.13
N ALA A 133 26.52 1.54 -11.61
CA ALA A 133 26.69 2.77 -12.38
C ALA A 133 28.16 2.99 -12.77
N ASP A 134 29.09 2.58 -11.92
CA ASP A 134 30.53 2.68 -12.20
C ASP A 134 30.93 1.78 -13.36
N ASP A 135 30.42 0.55 -13.43
CA ASP A 135 30.64 -0.36 -14.57
C ASP A 135 30.07 0.22 -15.87
N LEU A 136 28.89 0.84 -15.81
CA LEU A 136 28.24 1.47 -16.97
C LEU A 136 29.06 2.66 -17.52
N ASN A 137 29.76 3.37 -16.63
CA ASN A 137 30.62 4.51 -16.96
C ASN A 137 32.08 4.10 -17.22
N HIS A 138 32.46 2.86 -16.94
CA HIS A 138 33.81 2.36 -17.16
C HIS A 138 34.17 2.40 -18.67
N PRO A 139 35.36 2.90 -19.06
CA PRO A 139 35.74 3.08 -20.46
C PRO A 139 35.75 1.75 -21.25
N GLU A 140 36.06 0.64 -20.60
CA GLU A 140 36.13 -0.67 -21.25
C GLU A 140 34.83 -1.47 -21.13
N ALA A 141 34.19 -1.49 -19.95
CA ALA A 141 33.03 -2.34 -19.69
C ALA A 141 31.73 -1.67 -20.14
N GLY A 142 31.64 -0.34 -20.01
CA GLY A 142 30.46 0.44 -20.34
C GLY A 142 30.03 0.28 -21.80
N LYS A 143 30.96 0.14 -22.74
CA LYS A 143 30.64 -0.11 -24.16
C LYS A 143 29.90 -1.44 -24.35
N TRP A 144 30.30 -2.47 -23.61
CA TRP A 144 29.69 -3.81 -23.68
C TRP A 144 28.36 -3.83 -22.97
N ILE A 145 28.25 -3.19 -21.81
CA ILE A 145 26.99 -3.06 -21.06
C ILE A 145 25.96 -2.34 -21.93
N LYS A 146 26.32 -1.18 -22.51
CA LYS A 146 25.43 -0.42 -23.40
C LYS A 146 24.97 -1.23 -24.62
N LYS A 147 25.84 -2.08 -25.17
CA LYS A 147 25.54 -2.97 -26.30
C LYS A 147 24.60 -4.12 -25.90
N TYR A 148 24.92 -4.85 -24.82
CA TYR A 148 24.25 -6.12 -24.47
C TYR A 148 23.01 -5.95 -23.58
N PHE A 149 22.89 -4.86 -22.82
CA PHE A 149 21.67 -4.53 -22.05
C PHE A 149 20.63 -3.76 -22.87
N LYS A 150 20.91 -3.49 -24.15
CA LYS A 150 19.95 -2.89 -25.07
C LYS A 150 18.81 -3.89 -25.35
N ALA A 151 17.58 -3.39 -25.30
CA ALA A 151 16.39 -4.17 -25.67
C ALA A 151 15.82 -3.60 -26.98
N LYS A 152 14.80 -2.75 -26.90
CA LYS A 152 14.24 -2.10 -28.10
C LYS A 152 15.25 -1.14 -28.74
N SER A 153 15.31 -1.14 -30.08
CA SER A 153 16.35 -0.43 -30.84
C SER A 153 16.35 1.09 -30.65
N ASN A 154 15.16 1.67 -30.40
CA ASN A 154 14.92 3.11 -30.25
C ASN A 154 14.94 3.59 -28.79
N VAL A 155 15.24 2.73 -27.82
CA VAL A 155 15.34 3.12 -26.40
C VAL A 155 16.82 3.18 -25.99
N PRO A 156 17.29 4.31 -25.42
CA PRO A 156 18.64 4.39 -24.85
C PRO A 156 18.79 3.38 -23.71
N THR A 157 19.88 2.60 -23.71
CA THR A 157 20.14 1.57 -22.67
C THR A 157 20.13 2.16 -21.27
N GLU A 158 20.63 3.39 -21.09
CA GLU A 158 20.62 4.08 -19.80
C GLU A 158 19.19 4.32 -19.26
N HIS A 159 18.23 4.68 -20.12
CA HIS A 159 16.85 4.90 -19.68
C HIS A 159 16.22 3.61 -19.17
N ARG A 160 16.47 2.49 -19.86
CA ARG A 160 16.05 1.16 -19.41
C ARG A 160 16.64 0.79 -18.06
N ILE A 161 17.93 1.06 -17.86
CA ILE A 161 18.62 0.82 -16.58
C ILE A 161 17.99 1.68 -15.46
N ARG A 162 17.73 2.96 -15.70
CA ARG A 162 17.14 3.87 -14.70
C ARG A 162 15.76 3.41 -14.24
N ILE A 163 14.90 2.96 -15.15
CA ILE A 163 13.58 2.41 -14.79
C ILE A 163 13.70 1.11 -13.99
N LEU A 164 14.61 0.20 -14.38
CA LEU A 164 14.88 -1.00 -13.60
C LEU A 164 15.35 -0.65 -12.17
N ARG A 165 16.25 0.31 -12.01
CA ARG A 165 16.70 0.78 -10.67
C ARG A 165 15.57 1.42 -9.85
N LEU A 166 14.61 2.09 -10.47
CA LEU A 166 13.43 2.60 -9.77
C LEU A 166 12.56 1.46 -9.23
N ILE A 167 12.27 0.45 -10.05
CA ILE A 167 11.49 -0.73 -9.66
C ILE A 167 12.22 -1.49 -8.55
N GLU A 168 13.55 -1.68 -8.67
CA GLU A 168 14.36 -2.31 -7.63
C GLU A 168 14.26 -1.53 -6.32
N ASN A 169 14.40 -0.20 -6.37
CA ASN A 169 14.34 0.62 -5.17
C ASN A 169 13.00 0.53 -4.42
N ILE A 170 11.88 0.53 -5.16
CA ILE A 170 10.53 0.48 -4.57
C ILE A 170 10.17 -0.93 -4.08
N THR A 171 10.74 -1.98 -4.66
CA THR A 171 10.35 -3.37 -4.34
C THR A 171 11.35 -4.13 -3.47
N MET A 172 12.63 -3.71 -3.44
CA MET A 172 13.70 -4.35 -2.66
C MET A 172 14.66 -3.36 -1.99
N GLY A 173 14.75 -2.11 -2.49
CA GLY A 173 15.66 -1.09 -1.98
C GLY A 173 15.12 -0.26 -0.82
N THR A 174 15.61 0.98 -0.69
CA THR A 174 15.30 1.84 0.46
C THR A 174 13.84 2.28 0.46
N ALA A 175 13.24 2.53 -0.72
CA ALA A 175 11.83 2.87 -0.83
C ALA A 175 10.90 1.69 -0.48
N ALA A 176 11.36 0.44 -0.63
CA ALA A 176 10.61 -0.76 -0.26
C ALA A 176 10.33 -0.85 1.24
N VAL A 177 11.20 -0.27 2.09
CA VAL A 177 10.95 -0.16 3.54
C VAL A 177 9.63 0.57 3.80
N GLY A 178 9.41 1.68 3.08
CA GLY A 178 8.18 2.46 3.15
C GLY A 178 7.02 1.78 2.42
N TYR A 179 7.22 1.31 1.20
CA TYR A 179 6.12 0.79 0.38
C TYR A 179 5.59 -0.56 0.89
N LEU A 180 6.45 -1.43 1.44
CA LEU A 180 6.10 -2.78 1.87
C LEU A 180 6.01 -2.88 3.40
N THR A 181 7.14 -2.77 4.10
CA THR A 181 7.20 -3.09 5.54
C THR A 181 6.47 -2.07 6.41
N GLU A 182 6.53 -0.79 6.06
CA GLU A 182 5.75 0.24 6.76
C GLU A 182 4.25 0.11 6.44
N SER A 183 3.90 -0.26 5.20
CA SER A 183 2.53 -0.67 4.85
C SER A 183 2.04 -1.88 5.66
N MET A 184 2.92 -2.78 6.10
CA MET A 184 2.57 -3.88 7.00
C MET A 184 2.33 -3.40 8.44
N HIS A 185 3.20 -2.53 8.97
CA HIS A 185 3.29 -2.33 10.42
C HIS A 185 2.89 -0.95 10.96
N GLY A 186 2.96 0.12 10.15
CA GLY A 186 2.60 1.44 10.66
C GLY A 186 1.10 1.52 11.00
N ALA A 187 0.77 2.33 12.02
CA ALA A 187 -0.53 2.34 12.69
C ALA A 187 -1.02 0.96 13.21
N GLY A 188 -0.09 0.04 13.45
CA GLY A 188 -0.32 -1.28 14.03
C GLY A 188 -0.22 -2.41 13.01
N SER A 189 0.38 -3.53 13.43
CA SER A 189 0.46 -4.78 12.66
C SER A 189 -0.93 -5.37 12.34
N PRO A 190 -1.06 -6.26 11.32
CA PRO A 190 -2.34 -6.77 10.83
C PRO A 190 -3.35 -7.24 11.90
N GLN A 191 -2.86 -7.86 12.98
CA GLN A 191 -3.74 -8.35 14.03
C GLN A 191 -4.47 -7.24 14.78
N ALA A 192 -3.88 -6.03 14.85
CA ALA A 192 -4.50 -4.88 15.48
C ALA A 192 -5.80 -4.46 14.74
N GLN A 193 -5.78 -4.43 13.40
CA GLN A 193 -6.98 -4.11 12.62
C GLN A 193 -8.02 -5.22 12.77
N ARG A 194 -7.61 -6.50 12.78
CA ARG A 194 -8.54 -7.64 12.96
C ARG A 194 -9.28 -7.59 14.29
N ILE A 195 -8.60 -7.24 15.38
CA ILE A 195 -9.22 -7.06 16.71
C ILE A 195 -10.29 -5.95 16.64
N MET A 196 -9.97 -4.81 16.01
CA MET A 196 -10.92 -3.70 15.91
C MET A 196 -12.11 -4.03 15.00
N ILE A 197 -11.88 -4.66 13.84
CA ILE A 197 -12.95 -5.13 12.95
C ILE A 197 -13.90 -6.07 13.69
N ALA A 198 -13.38 -6.99 14.51
CA ALA A 198 -14.22 -7.88 15.30
C ALA A 198 -15.10 -7.12 16.30
N ARG A 199 -14.60 -6.04 16.90
CA ARG A 199 -15.35 -5.17 17.82
C ARG A 199 -16.41 -4.32 17.11
N GLU A 200 -16.12 -3.82 15.92
CA GLU A 200 -16.92 -2.80 15.24
C GLU A 200 -17.91 -3.38 14.19
N SER A 201 -17.74 -4.64 13.78
CA SER A 201 -18.48 -5.21 12.64
C SER A 201 -19.93 -5.64 12.90
N ASN A 202 -20.45 -5.41 14.11
CA ASN A 202 -21.81 -5.76 14.58
C ASN A 202 -22.34 -7.11 14.04
N VAL A 203 -21.63 -8.20 14.31
CA VAL A 203 -22.00 -9.54 13.81
C VAL A 203 -23.40 -9.98 14.29
N LYS A 204 -23.83 -9.56 15.49
CA LYS A 204 -25.17 -9.88 16.02
C LYS A 204 -26.29 -9.34 15.14
N GLU A 205 -26.17 -8.11 14.67
CA GLU A 205 -27.16 -7.52 13.75
C GLU A 205 -27.26 -8.30 12.43
N LYS A 206 -26.11 -8.71 11.87
CA LYS A 206 -26.07 -9.56 10.67
C LYS A 206 -26.72 -10.92 10.91
N GLN A 207 -26.53 -11.50 12.10
CA GLN A 207 -27.20 -12.75 12.49
C GLN A 207 -28.72 -12.59 12.59
N ILE A 208 -29.21 -11.49 13.18
CA ILE A 208 -30.63 -11.19 13.26
C ILE A 208 -31.23 -11.09 11.85
N ALA A 209 -30.58 -10.36 10.95
CA ALA A 209 -31.01 -10.25 9.55
C ALA A 209 -31.07 -11.64 8.86
N ALA A 210 -30.05 -12.46 9.03
CA ALA A 210 -30.00 -13.81 8.47
C ALA A 210 -31.11 -14.71 9.04
N LYS A 211 -31.31 -14.72 10.37
CA LYS A 211 -32.36 -15.51 11.04
C LYS A 211 -33.76 -15.10 10.57
N ARG A 212 -34.00 -13.79 10.41
CA ARG A 212 -35.25 -13.26 9.88
C ARG A 212 -35.54 -13.78 8.47
N LEU A 213 -34.55 -13.76 7.59
CA LEU A 213 -34.71 -14.27 6.21
C LEU A 213 -34.87 -15.79 6.16
N ALA A 214 -34.20 -16.51 7.05
CA ALA A 214 -34.30 -17.96 7.16
C ALA A 214 -35.53 -18.45 7.95
N GLN A 215 -36.39 -17.53 8.42
CA GLN A 215 -37.55 -17.83 9.27
C GLN A 215 -37.19 -18.66 10.52
N VAL A 216 -35.99 -18.45 11.06
CA VAL A 216 -35.59 -19.05 12.34
C VAL A 216 -36.29 -18.27 13.44
N ILE A 217 -37.41 -18.82 13.92
CA ILE A 217 -38.17 -18.28 15.04
C ILE A 217 -37.31 -18.46 16.30
N GLU A 218 -36.79 -17.36 16.85
CA GLU A 218 -36.20 -17.40 18.19
C GLU A 218 -37.35 -17.57 19.19
N SER A 219 -37.40 -18.72 19.87
CA SER A 219 -38.28 -18.91 21.02
C SER A 219 -37.83 -17.92 22.10
N ASN A 220 -38.66 -16.91 22.39
CA ASN A 220 -38.45 -16.07 23.57
C ASN A 220 -38.44 -16.98 24.80
N THR A 221 -37.27 -17.12 25.42
CA THR A 221 -37.11 -17.62 26.80
C THR A 221 -36.47 -16.51 27.61
#